data_AF-A0A836QHU7-F1
#
_entry.id   AF-A0A836QHU7-F1
#
_cell.length_a   1.000
_cell.length_b   1.000
_cell.length_c   1.000
_cell.angle_alpha   90.00
_cell.angle_beta   90.00
_cell.angle_gamma   90.00
#
_symmetry.space_group_name_H-M   'P 1'
#
loop_
_entity.id
_entity.type
_entity.pdbx_description
1 polymer ?
#
loop_
_entity_poly.entity_id
_entity_poly.type
_entity_poly.pdbx_seq_one_letter_code
_entity_poly.pdbx_strand_id
1 'polypeptide(L)'
;RFDDKAMLGVTCLRVPVKRTIPVILKIIELFKKNKQSDDTLSRWVDRIVHGNESSGIKSVNEMKRVLSPLVIPPSKSDDPDFYSDYGSDTSYHTITGKGECAA
;
A
#
# COMPACT_ATOMS: atom_id res chain seq x y z
N ARG A 1 -1.36 -29.58 16.60
CA ARG A 1 -2.50 -28.65 16.41
C ARG A 1 -2.09 -27.71 15.29
N PHE A 2 -2.77 -27.74 14.14
CA PHE A 2 -2.31 -27.08 12.91
C PHE A 2 -2.64 -25.57 12.85
N ASP A 3 -3.29 -25.02 13.89
CA ASP A 3 -3.89 -23.68 13.83
C ASP A 3 -3.34 -22.66 14.84
N ASP A 4 -2.46 -23.04 15.78
CA ASP A 4 -2.00 -22.14 16.85
C ASP A 4 -1.04 -21.03 16.38
N LYS A 5 -0.72 -20.96 15.08
CA LYS A 5 0.17 -19.95 14.48
C LYS A 5 -0.41 -19.22 13.26
N ALA A 6 -1.63 -19.53 12.85
CA ALA A 6 -2.25 -18.83 11.72
C ALA A 6 -2.74 -17.45 12.19
N MET A 7 -2.02 -16.40 11.81
CA MET A 7 -2.35 -15.02 12.14
C MET A 7 -2.87 -14.29 10.89
N LEU A 8 -3.95 -13.53 11.03
CA LEU A 8 -4.31 -12.53 10.03
C LEU A 8 -3.27 -11.39 10.06
N GLY A 9 -2.90 -10.89 8.89
CA GLY A 9 -1.94 -9.79 8.78
C GLY A 9 -2.33 -8.56 9.61
N VAL A 10 -1.33 -7.78 10.03
CA VAL A 10 -1.55 -6.53 10.76
C VAL A 10 -1.66 -5.34 9.84
N THR A 11 -2.51 -4.38 10.20
CA THR A 11 -2.59 -3.12 9.45
C THR A 11 -1.37 -2.26 9.74
N CYS A 12 -0.58 -1.94 8.71
CA CYS A 12 0.58 -1.06 8.81
C CYS A 12 0.26 0.39 8.41
N LEU A 13 -0.29 0.59 7.21
CA LEU A 13 -0.52 1.91 6.61
C LEU A 13 -1.63 1.84 5.54
N ARG A 14 -2.39 2.92 5.36
CA ARG A 14 -3.28 3.10 4.19
C ARG A 14 -2.50 3.79 3.07
N VAL A 15 -2.55 3.22 1.87
CA VAL A 15 -1.76 3.67 0.72
C VAL A 15 -2.72 4.15 -0.38
N PRO A 16 -2.56 5.39 -0.90
CA PRO A 16 -3.29 5.83 -2.09
C PRO A 16 -2.98 4.92 -3.27
N VAL A 17 -3.99 4.57 -4.08
CA VAL A 17 -3.84 3.59 -5.17
C VAL A 17 -2.70 3.95 -6.12
N LYS A 18 -2.60 5.22 -6.53
CA LYS A 18 -1.52 5.73 -7.41
C LYS A 18 -0.12 5.72 -6.75
N ARG A 19 -0.02 5.47 -5.44
CA ARG A 19 1.24 5.31 -4.67
C ARG A 19 1.56 3.86 -4.31
N THR A 20 0.74 2.88 -4.71
CA THR A 20 0.94 1.46 -4.35
C THR A 20 2.25 0.90 -4.88
N ILE A 21 2.57 1.14 -6.17
CA ILE A 21 3.78 0.63 -6.81
C ILE A 21 5.05 1.06 -6.07
N PRO A 22 5.33 2.36 -5.83
CA PRO A 22 6.55 2.77 -5.14
C PRO A 22 6.63 2.22 -3.70
N VAL A 23 5.49 2.05 -3.02
CA VAL A 23 5.46 1.41 -1.70
C VAL A 23 5.86 -0.07 -1.77
N ILE A 24 5.32 -0.84 -2.72
CA ILE A 24 5.69 -2.26 -2.91
C ILE A 24 7.18 -2.40 -3.25
N LEU A 25 7.68 -1.58 -4.18
CA LEU A 25 9.09 -1.57 -4.54
C LEU A 25 9.96 -1.28 -3.31
N LYS A 26 9.57 -0.32 -2.47
CA LYS A 26 10.29 -0.03 -1.23
C LYS A 26 10.29 -1.19 -0.25
N ILE A 27 9.17 -1.91 -0.11
CA ILE A 27 9.10 -3.11 0.74
C ILE A 27 10.06 -4.18 0.23
N ILE A 28 10.15 -4.39 -1.08
CA ILE A 28 11.07 -5.36 -1.69
C ILE A 28 12.53 -4.96 -1.43
N GLU A 29 12.87 -3.67 -1.55
CA GLU A 29 14.21 -3.17 -1.21
C GLU A 29 14.56 -3.41 0.26
N LEU A 30 13.65 -3.09 1.17
CA LEU A 30 13.84 -3.29 2.61
C LEU A 30 14.02 -4.76 2.94
N PHE A 31 13.22 -5.64 2.32
CA PHE A 31 13.38 -7.08 2.45
C PHE A 31 14.77 -7.52 1.99
N LYS A 32 15.18 -7.17 0.77
CA LYS A 32 16.50 -7.52 0.23
C LYS A 32 17.65 -7.08 1.14
N LYS A 33 17.52 -5.91 1.79
CA LYS A 33 18.54 -5.35 2.69
C LYS A 33 18.56 -5.98 4.08
N ASN A 34 17.42 -6.43 4.60
CA ASN A 34 17.26 -6.84 6.00
C ASN A 34 16.99 -8.34 6.18
N LYS A 35 16.80 -9.10 5.08
CA LYS A 35 16.60 -10.55 5.15
C LYS A 35 17.83 -11.26 5.70
N GLN A 36 17.59 -12.34 6.43
CA GLN A 36 18.61 -13.30 6.86
C GLN A 36 18.86 -14.32 5.73
N SER A 37 19.80 -15.26 5.95
CA SER A 37 19.97 -16.38 5.01
C SER A 37 18.66 -17.18 4.92
N ASP A 38 18.28 -17.57 3.71
CA ASP A 38 17.13 -18.46 3.46
C ASP A 38 15.76 -17.92 3.90
N ASP A 39 15.68 -16.60 4.09
CA ASP A 39 14.44 -15.91 4.37
C ASP A 39 13.53 -15.82 3.15
N THR A 40 12.24 -16.06 3.39
CA THR A 40 11.16 -15.60 2.51
C THR A 40 10.67 -14.23 2.97
N LEU A 41 9.99 -13.50 2.10
CA LEU A 41 9.34 -12.24 2.47
C LEU A 41 8.38 -12.42 3.66
N SER A 42 7.60 -13.51 3.65
CA SER A 42 6.65 -13.82 4.73
C SER A 42 7.35 -14.02 6.08
N ARG A 43 8.45 -14.81 6.13
CA ARG A 43 9.20 -15.02 7.38
C ARG A 43 9.79 -13.74 7.94
N TRP A 44 10.31 -12.88 7.07
CA TRP A 44 10.83 -11.57 7.48
C TRP A 44 9.72 -10.67 8.04
N VAL A 45 8.57 -10.60 7.37
CA VAL A 45 7.40 -9.86 7.86
C VAL A 45 6.91 -10.41 9.19
N ASP A 46 6.83 -11.73 9.35
CA ASP A 46 6.41 -12.36 10.61
C ASP A 46 7.33 -11.94 11.76
N ARG A 47 8.65 -11.91 11.57
CA ARG A 47 9.57 -11.45 12.63
C ARG A 47 9.36 -9.98 13.01
N ILE A 48 9.09 -9.12 12.03
CA ILE A 48 8.77 -7.71 12.28
C ILE A 48 7.48 -7.58 13.10
N VAL A 49 6.44 -8.35 12.75
CA VAL A 49 5.14 -8.31 13.44
C VAL A 49 5.25 -8.80 14.88
N HIS A 50 6.06 -9.83 15.13
CA HIS A 50 6.28 -10.38 16.46
C HIS A 50 7.38 -9.66 17.27
N GLY A 51 8.02 -8.63 16.72
CA GLY A 51 9.10 -7.89 17.39
C GLY A 51 10.39 -8.70 17.58
N ASN A 52 10.57 -9.77 16.80
CA ASN A 52 11.72 -10.68 16.85
C ASN A 52 12.78 -10.35 15.80
N GLU A 53 12.65 -9.21 15.13
CA GLU A 53 13.59 -8.75 14.12
C GLU A 53 14.69 -7.89 14.74
N SER A 54 15.95 -8.26 14.51
CA SER A 54 17.12 -7.57 15.09
C SER A 54 17.80 -6.59 14.11
N SER A 55 17.45 -6.65 12.82
CA SER A 55 18.01 -5.78 11.78
C SER A 55 17.42 -4.36 11.78
N GLY A 56 17.49 -3.64 10.65
CA GLY A 56 17.15 -2.22 10.56
C GLY A 56 15.66 -1.89 10.74
N ILE A 57 14.75 -2.80 10.39
CA ILE A 57 13.30 -2.62 10.55
C ILE A 57 12.82 -3.59 11.62
N LYS A 58 12.67 -3.13 12.86
CA LYS A 58 12.43 -4.00 14.02
C LYS A 58 10.95 -4.19 14.37
N SER A 59 10.08 -3.33 13.85
CA SER A 59 8.66 -3.31 14.20
C SER A 59 7.80 -2.74 13.09
N VAL A 60 6.49 -2.97 13.20
CA VAL A 60 5.47 -2.39 12.30
C VAL A 60 5.51 -0.86 12.33
N ASN A 61 5.82 -0.26 13.49
CA ASN A 61 5.94 1.20 13.62
C ASN A 61 7.14 1.74 12.82
N GLU A 62 8.27 1.04 12.83
CA GLU A 62 9.43 1.41 12.02
C GLU A 62 9.14 1.24 10.52
N MET A 63 8.46 0.16 10.13
CA MET A 63 7.98 -0.02 8.75
C MET A 63 7.09 1.16 8.33
N LYS A 64 6.11 1.51 9.17
CA LYS A 64 5.22 2.67 8.93
C LYS A 64 6.02 3.96 8.79
N ARG A 65 7.01 4.22 9.65
CA ARG A 65 7.86 5.41 9.59
C ARG A 65 8.61 5.51 8.27
N VAL A 66 9.22 4.41 7.82
CA VAL A 66 9.99 4.38 6.56
C VAL A 66 9.10 4.51 5.32
N LEU A 67 7.89 3.95 5.35
CA LEU A 67 6.96 4.02 4.22
C LEU A 67 6.13 5.32 4.18
N SER A 68 5.98 6.03 5.31
CA SER A 68 5.13 7.23 5.41
C SER A 68 5.42 8.33 4.39
N PRO A 69 6.69 8.64 4.03
CA PRO A 69 6.95 9.65 3.00
C PRO A 69 6.41 9.28 1.61
N LEU A 70 6.28 7.98 1.31
CA LEU A 70 5.87 7.51 -0.01
C LEU A 70 4.35 7.59 -0.23
N VAL A 71 3.55 7.71 0.84
CA VAL A 71 2.09 7.80 0.72
C VAL A 71 1.56 9.22 0.61
N ILE A 72 2.43 10.22 0.76
CA ILE A 72 2.06 11.62 0.54
C ILE A 72 1.95 11.81 -0.98
N PRO A 73 0.79 12.14 -1.56
CA PRO A 73 0.69 12.45 -2.98
C PRO A 73 1.52 13.72 -3.31
N PRO A 74 2.05 13.84 -4.53
CA PRO A 74 2.72 15.07 -4.96
C PRO A 74 1.74 16.24 -4.95
N SER A 75 2.22 17.48 -4.88
CA SER A 75 1.32 18.62 -5.08
C SER A 75 0.87 18.69 -6.55
N LYS A 76 -0.30 19.29 -6.81
CA LYS A 76 -0.80 19.45 -8.19
C LYS A 76 0.15 20.30 -9.06
N SER A 77 0.94 21.19 -8.47
CA SER A 77 1.96 21.96 -9.20
C SER A 77 3.18 21.14 -9.56
N ASP A 78 3.57 20.18 -8.71
CA ASP A 78 4.74 19.33 -8.96
C ASP A 78 4.45 18.20 -9.96
N ASP A 79 3.23 17.64 -9.90
CA ASP A 79 2.79 16.56 -10.77
C ASP A 79 1.28 16.69 -11.08
N PRO A 80 0.91 17.50 -12.09
CA PRO A 80 -0.47 17.65 -12.52
C PRO A 80 -1.08 16.35 -13.06
N ASP A 81 -0.27 15.52 -13.72
CA ASP A 81 -0.70 14.25 -14.33
C ASP A 81 -1.14 13.23 -13.29
N PHE A 82 -0.59 13.29 -12.07
CA PHE A 82 -1.10 12.50 -10.94
C PHE A 82 -2.62 12.68 -10.74
N TYR A 83 -3.16 13.86 -11.08
CA TYR A 83 -4.55 14.25 -10.87
C TYR A 83 -5.41 14.23 -12.13
N SER A 84 -4.87 13.85 -13.30
CA SER A 84 -5.62 13.90 -14.58
C SER A 84 -6.90 13.07 -14.59
N ASP A 85 -6.91 11.93 -13.89
CA ASP A 85 -8.07 11.05 -13.77
C ASP A 85 -9.07 11.47 -12.67
N TYR A 86 -8.70 12.45 -11.84
CA TYR A 86 -9.61 13.05 -10.87
C TYR A 86 -10.45 14.05 -11.67
N GLY A 87 -11.62 13.60 -12.12
CA GLY A 87 -12.50 14.33 -13.02
C GLY A 87 -12.61 15.82 -12.71
N SER A 88 -12.82 16.63 -13.74
CA SER A 88 -12.89 18.08 -13.61
C SER A 88 -14.17 18.53 -12.89
N ASP A 89 -14.11 19.72 -12.28
CA ASP A 89 -15.27 20.42 -11.69
C ASP A 89 -16.29 20.88 -12.75
N THR A 90 -16.17 20.42 -13.99
CA THR A 90 -17.11 20.68 -15.07
C THR A 90 -18.42 19.94 -14.83
N SER A 91 -19.54 20.62 -15.02
CA SER A 91 -20.88 20.03 -14.96
C SER A 91 -21.00 18.81 -15.87
N TYR A 92 -21.34 17.65 -15.30
CA TYR A 92 -21.66 16.46 -16.09
C TYR A 92 -23.13 16.50 -16.52
N HIS A 93 -23.40 16.09 -17.76
CA HIS A 93 -24.77 15.92 -18.26
C HIS A 93 -25.10 14.43 -18.24
N THR A 94 -26.13 14.06 -17.47
CA THR A 94 -26.64 12.68 -17.50
C THR A 94 -27.68 12.56 -18.60
N ILE A 95 -27.42 11.71 -19.59
CA ILE A 95 -28.41 11.36 -20.61
C ILE A 95 -29.05 10.03 -20.21
N THR A 96 -30.28 10.07 -19.73
CA THR A 96 -31.08 8.86 -19.49
C THR A 96 -31.74 8.45 -20.81
N GLY A 97 -31.31 7.33 -21.38
CA GLY A 97 -32.02 6.71 -22.50
C GLY A 97 -33.39 6.23 -22.04
N LYS A 98 -34.47 6.65 -22.71
CA LYS A 98 -35.78 6.03 -22.52
C LYS A 98 -35.74 4.66 -23.18
N GLY A 99 -35.63 3.60 -22.39
CA GLY A 99 -35.83 2.23 -22.87
C GLY A 99 -37.29 2.03 -23.28
N GLU A 100 -37.52 1.43 -24.43
CA GLU A 100 -38.85 1.14 -24.99
C GLU A 100 -39.61 0.03 -24.25
N CYS A 101 -38.98 -0.67 -23.30
CA CYS A 101 -39.56 -1.81 -22.59
C CYS A 101 -40.41 -1.44 -21.36
N ALA A 102 -41.06 -0.28 -21.36
CA ALA A 102 -42.04 0.11 -20.35
C ALA A 102 -43.21 0.85 -21.01
N ALA A 103 -43.98 0.13 -21.82
CA ALA A 103 -45.31 0.52 -22.27
C ALA A 103 -46.26 -0.66 -22.12
#